data_AF-A0A642C3X8-F1
#
_entry.id   AF-A0A642C3X8-F1
#
_cell.length_a   1.000
_cell.length_b   1.000
_cell.length_c   1.000
_cell.angle_alpha   90.00
_cell.angle_beta   90.00
_cell.angle_gamma   90.00
#
_symmetry.space_group_name_H-M   'P 1'
#
loop_
_entity.id
_entity.type
_entity.pdbx_description
1 polymer ?
#
loop_
_entity_poly.entity_id
_entity_poly.type
_entity_poly.pdbx_seq_one_letter_code
_entity_poly.pdbx_strand_id
1 'polypeptide(L)'
;ENGKTMLIQHNVMTPRPYSRMYQVVGADGYASKYPIEEYCLRPTQVDSNDVPNHEKLNAHGSVSEDVKKALMAKYKDPIHKELEETAKKVGGHGGMDYIMDYRLVYCLRNGLPLDMDVYDLAEWCCMAELTRLSIENGSAPVEVPDFTRGGWNKVQGYRHAFAE
;
A
#
# COMPACT_ATOMS: atom_id res chain seq x y z
N GLU A 1 -8.22 -1.68 -15.51
CA GLU A 1 -8.81 -2.89 -16.15
C GLU A 1 -9.88 -3.60 -15.31
N ASN A 2 -9.62 -4.01 -14.06
CA ASN A 2 -10.56 -4.82 -13.27
C ASN A 2 -11.65 -4.02 -12.50
N GLY A 3 -12.07 -2.86 -13.00
CA GLY A 3 -13.17 -2.07 -12.43
C GLY A 3 -12.94 -1.43 -11.04
N LYS A 4 -11.70 -1.42 -10.53
CA LYS A 4 -11.33 -0.75 -9.28
C LYS A 4 -11.08 0.73 -9.52
N THR A 5 -11.36 1.57 -8.52
CA THR A 5 -11.08 3.01 -8.55
C THR A 5 -10.02 3.37 -7.52
N MET A 6 -9.22 4.39 -7.82
CA MET A 6 -8.23 4.96 -6.91
C MET A 6 -8.40 6.48 -6.87
N LEU A 7 -8.49 7.04 -5.67
CA LEU A 7 -8.49 8.49 -5.46
C LEU A 7 -7.08 8.93 -5.07
N ILE A 8 -6.50 9.84 -5.85
CA ILE A 8 -5.22 10.48 -5.57
C ILE A 8 -5.46 11.97 -5.38
N GLN A 9 -4.87 12.55 -4.33
CA GLN A 9 -5.00 13.98 -4.02
C GLN A 9 -3.62 14.58 -3.78
N HIS A 10 -3.32 15.67 -4.49
CA HIS A 10 -2.13 16.48 -4.26
C HIS A 10 -2.53 17.83 -3.64
N ASN A 11 -2.21 18.02 -2.36
CA ASN A 11 -2.36 19.32 -1.69
C ASN A 11 -1.22 19.52 -0.71
N VAL A 12 -0.31 20.41 -1.09
CA VAL A 12 0.90 20.78 -0.34
C VAL A 12 0.91 22.27 0.04
N MET A 13 -0.20 22.99 -0.19
CA MET A 13 -0.25 24.45 -0.06
C MET A 13 -1.16 24.94 1.08
N THR A 14 -2.10 24.11 1.55
CA THR A 14 -3.04 24.53 2.62
C THR A 14 -2.60 24.00 3.98
N PRO A 15 -2.65 24.81 5.06
CA PRO A 15 -2.36 24.34 6.42
C PRO A 15 -3.34 23.23 6.85
N ARG A 16 -2.83 22.03 7.09
CA ARG A 16 -3.63 20.86 7.51
C ARG A 16 -2.77 19.76 8.12
N PRO A 17 -3.34 18.81 8.89
CA PRO A 17 -2.61 17.62 9.31
C PRO A 17 -2.08 16.82 8.12
N TYR A 18 -0.88 16.28 8.27
CA TYR A 18 -0.27 15.42 7.25
C TYR A 18 -1.13 14.18 7.00
N SER A 19 -1.35 13.86 5.72
CA SER A 19 -2.05 12.65 5.31
C SER A 19 -1.61 12.22 3.92
N ARG A 20 -1.41 10.91 3.73
CA ARG A 20 -1.26 10.27 2.42
C ARG A 20 -2.54 9.58 1.95
N MET A 21 -3.65 9.75 2.69
CA MET A 21 -4.96 9.17 2.39
C MET A 21 -4.95 7.65 2.15
N TYR A 22 -4.02 6.92 2.79
CA TYR A 22 -3.96 5.47 2.70
C TYR A 22 -5.27 4.86 3.20
N GLN A 23 -6.07 4.39 2.25
CA GLN A 23 -7.35 3.76 2.46
C GLN A 23 -7.54 2.67 1.41
N VAL A 24 -7.95 1.48 1.86
CA VAL A 24 -8.32 0.37 1.00
C VAL A 24 -9.70 -0.11 1.44
N VAL A 25 -10.61 -0.24 0.49
CA VAL A 25 -11.99 -0.67 0.73
C VAL A 25 -12.31 -1.84 -0.17
N GLY A 26 -12.83 -2.91 0.43
CA GLY A 26 -13.30 -4.11 -0.26
C GLY A 26 -14.63 -4.57 0.32
N ALA A 27 -15.23 -5.59 -0.30
CA ALA A 27 -16.52 -6.14 0.12
C ALA A 27 -16.47 -6.75 1.54
N ASP A 28 -15.31 -7.24 1.96
CA ASP A 28 -15.10 -7.95 3.21
C ASP A 28 -14.24 -7.19 4.23
N GLY A 29 -13.80 -5.98 3.88
CA GLY A 29 -12.95 -5.23 4.78
C GLY A 29 -12.59 -3.82 4.33
N TYR A 30 -12.01 -3.11 5.29
CA TYR A 30 -11.57 -1.73 5.20
C TYR A 30 -10.30 -1.58 6.02
N ALA A 31 -9.36 -0.80 5.51
CA ALA A 31 -8.17 -0.38 6.25
C ALA A 31 -7.85 1.07 5.90
N SER A 32 -7.56 1.90 6.92
CA SER A 32 -7.01 3.24 6.73
C SER A 32 -5.87 3.53 7.69
N LYS A 33 -5.01 4.47 7.32
CA LYS A 33 -3.92 4.95 8.18
C LYS A 33 -4.16 6.33 8.78
N TYR A 34 -4.84 7.21 8.06
CA TYR A 34 -4.97 8.62 8.41
C TYR A 34 -6.45 9.02 8.56
N PRO A 35 -6.78 9.97 9.45
CA PRO A 35 -5.90 10.53 10.50
C PRO A 35 -5.68 9.56 11.66
N ILE A 36 -6.53 8.54 11.77
CA ILE A 36 -6.46 7.46 12.73
C ILE A 36 -6.39 6.15 11.94
N GLU A 37 -5.56 5.23 12.42
CA GLU A 37 -5.46 3.89 11.85
C GLU A 37 -6.67 3.05 12.26
N GLU A 38 -7.49 2.69 11.29
CA GLU A 38 -8.75 1.97 11.49
C GLU A 38 -8.79 0.73 10.60
N TYR A 39 -9.37 -0.34 11.13
CA TYR A 39 -9.60 -1.58 10.41
C TYR A 39 -11.01 -2.05 10.65
N CYS A 40 -11.65 -2.59 9.63
CA CYS A 40 -12.95 -3.23 9.73
C CYS A 40 -12.90 -4.47 8.83
N LEU A 41 -13.27 -5.63 9.36
CA LEU A 41 -13.18 -6.91 8.67
C LEU A 41 -14.42 -7.73 9.00
N ARG A 42 -14.96 -8.46 8.02
CA ARG A 42 -15.99 -9.46 8.32
C ARG A 42 -15.40 -10.60 9.17
N PRO A 43 -16.16 -11.18 10.10
CA PRO A 43 -15.71 -12.32 10.91
C PRO A 43 -15.15 -13.47 10.06
N THR A 44 -15.72 -13.72 8.88
CA THR A 44 -15.29 -14.81 7.98
C THR A 44 -13.89 -14.66 7.41
N GLN A 45 -13.27 -13.47 7.48
CA GLN A 45 -11.94 -13.21 6.95
C GLN A 45 -10.81 -13.46 7.94
N VAL A 46 -11.14 -13.72 9.21
CA VAL A 46 -10.17 -13.86 10.30
C VAL A 46 -10.53 -15.11 11.09
N ASP A 47 -9.57 -15.96 11.44
CA ASP A 47 -9.83 -17.10 12.33
C ASP A 47 -10.16 -16.60 13.74
N SER A 48 -11.07 -17.27 14.45
CA SER A 48 -11.41 -16.92 15.83
C SER A 48 -10.25 -17.06 16.80
N ASN A 49 -9.24 -17.86 16.48
CA ASN A 49 -8.03 -18.02 17.30
C ASN A 49 -7.03 -16.88 17.11
N ASP A 50 -7.19 -16.07 16.06
CA ASP A 50 -6.21 -15.04 15.69
C ASP A 50 -6.48 -13.67 16.31
N VAL A 51 -7.70 -13.43 16.81
CA VAL A 51 -8.10 -12.15 17.41
C VAL A 51 -9.02 -12.34 18.62
N PRO A 52 -8.92 -11.49 19.65
CA PRO A 52 -9.85 -11.52 20.78
C PRO A 52 -11.22 -10.99 20.39
N ASN A 53 -12.29 -11.44 21.06
CA ASN A 53 -13.67 -11.02 20.79
C ASN A 53 -14.07 -11.09 19.30
N HIS A 54 -13.65 -12.16 18.60
CA HIS A 54 -13.92 -12.37 17.17
C HIS A 54 -15.40 -12.21 16.80
N GLU A 55 -16.30 -12.60 17.70
CA GLU A 55 -17.75 -12.48 17.57
C GLU A 55 -18.26 -11.04 17.45
N LYS A 56 -17.43 -10.04 17.81
CA LYS A 56 -17.76 -8.61 17.72
C LYS A 56 -17.29 -7.96 16.42
N LEU A 57 -16.53 -8.68 15.58
CA LEU A 57 -16.17 -8.20 14.25
C LEU A 57 -17.42 -7.97 13.41
N ASN A 58 -17.46 -6.86 12.67
CA ASN A 58 -18.59 -6.51 11.81
C ASN A 58 -18.13 -5.58 10.69
N ALA A 59 -19.03 -5.28 9.75
CA ALA A 59 -18.74 -4.44 8.57
C ALA A 59 -19.07 -2.94 8.77
N HIS A 60 -19.35 -2.51 10.00
CA HIS A 60 -19.96 -1.20 10.28
C HIS A 60 -19.19 -0.32 11.27
N GLY A 61 -18.17 -0.87 11.96
CA GLY A 61 -17.35 -0.12 12.90
C GLY A 61 -15.89 -0.55 12.87
N SER A 62 -15.01 0.36 13.28
CA SER A 62 -13.59 0.04 13.47
C SER A 62 -13.44 -1.01 14.58
N VAL A 63 -12.49 -1.92 14.41
CA VAL A 63 -12.15 -2.93 15.42
C VAL A 63 -11.59 -2.27 16.69
N SER A 64 -11.68 -2.96 17.82
CA SER A 64 -11.07 -2.49 19.07
C SER A 64 -9.54 -2.49 18.98
N GLU A 65 -8.87 -1.72 19.85
CA GLU A 65 -7.41 -1.65 19.89
C GLU A 65 -6.72 -3.00 20.08
N ASP A 66 -7.29 -3.91 20.88
CA ASP A 66 -6.70 -5.24 21.10
C ASP A 66 -6.81 -6.14 19.88
N VAL A 67 -7.93 -6.05 19.15
CA VAL A 67 -8.11 -6.73 17.85
C VAL A 67 -7.13 -6.14 16.83
N LYS A 68 -7.02 -4.82 16.75
CA LYS A 68 -6.08 -4.13 15.88
C LYS A 68 -4.65 -4.61 16.13
N LYS A 69 -4.21 -4.68 17.40
CA LYS A 69 -2.87 -5.19 17.76
C LYS A 69 -2.66 -6.64 17.31
N ALA A 70 -3.65 -7.51 17.53
CA ALA A 70 -3.60 -8.91 17.12
C ALA A 70 -3.49 -9.05 15.59
N LEU A 71 -4.31 -8.31 14.83
CA LEU A 71 -4.25 -8.25 13.37
C LEU A 71 -2.88 -7.76 12.88
N MET A 72 -2.39 -6.65 13.42
CA MET A 72 -1.09 -6.08 13.05
C MET A 72 0.06 -7.03 13.34
N ALA A 73 0.01 -7.80 14.44
CA ALA A 73 1.02 -8.81 14.75
C ALA A 73 0.96 -10.00 13.78
N LYS A 74 -0.24 -10.50 13.51
CA LYS A 74 -0.48 -11.65 12.61
C LYS A 74 -0.03 -11.35 11.18
N TYR A 75 -0.51 -10.24 10.64
CA TYR A 75 -0.27 -9.83 9.25
C TYR A 75 0.99 -8.98 9.07
N LYS A 76 1.86 -8.90 10.09
CA LYS A 76 3.12 -8.17 9.99
C LYS A 76 3.96 -8.75 8.86
N ASP A 77 4.34 -7.89 7.92
CA ASP A 77 5.13 -8.25 6.75
C ASP A 77 6.48 -8.88 7.16
N PRO A 78 6.95 -9.95 6.47
CA PRO A 78 8.23 -10.59 6.79
C PRO A 78 9.42 -9.62 6.80
N ILE A 79 9.48 -8.67 5.86
CA ILE A 79 10.55 -7.67 5.79
C ILE A 79 10.50 -6.78 7.04
N HIS A 80 9.31 -6.41 7.50
CA HIS A 80 9.15 -5.68 8.75
C HIS A 80 9.51 -6.51 9.98
N LYS A 81 9.25 -7.82 10.00
CA LYS A 81 9.68 -8.69 11.12
C LYS A 81 11.20 -8.73 11.26
N GLU A 82 11.91 -8.76 10.13
CA GLU A 82 13.37 -8.81 10.07
C GLU A 82 14.01 -7.44 10.37
N LEU A 83 13.50 -6.37 9.75
CA LEU A 83 14.24 -5.11 9.64
C LEU A 83 13.73 -3.97 10.52
N GLU A 84 12.51 -4.05 11.09
CA GLU A 84 11.86 -2.89 11.73
C GLU A 84 12.72 -2.21 12.79
N GLU A 85 13.35 -2.97 13.68
CA GLU A 85 14.15 -2.41 14.77
C GLU A 85 15.42 -1.72 14.28
N THR A 86 16.05 -2.27 13.23
CA THR A 86 17.19 -1.63 12.57
C THR A 86 16.76 -0.39 11.81
N ALA A 87 15.66 -0.48 11.06
CA ALA A 87 15.08 0.61 10.30
C ALA A 87 14.74 1.82 11.18
N LYS A 88 14.13 1.60 12.34
CA LYS A 88 13.82 2.66 13.32
C LYS A 88 15.09 3.33 13.87
N LYS A 89 16.16 2.56 14.10
CA LYS A 89 17.43 3.09 14.63
C LYS A 89 18.17 3.95 13.61
N VAL A 90 18.21 3.52 12.35
CA VAL A 90 18.84 4.29 11.27
C VAL A 90 18.03 5.53 10.92
N GLY A 91 16.69 5.42 10.93
CA GLY A 91 15.79 6.54 10.68
C GLY A 91 15.39 6.69 9.21
N GLY A 92 14.90 7.89 8.86
CA GLY A 92 14.29 8.19 7.55
C GLY A 92 12.79 7.87 7.52
N HIS A 93 11.95 8.90 7.68
CA HIS A 93 10.47 8.80 7.70
C HIS A 93 9.90 7.66 8.58
N GLY A 94 10.53 7.39 9.74
CA GLY A 94 10.13 6.30 10.64
C GLY A 94 10.72 4.93 10.31
N GLY A 95 11.71 4.87 9.42
CA GLY A 95 12.45 3.67 9.01
C GLY A 95 12.09 3.15 7.62
N MET A 96 11.07 3.71 6.96
CA MET A 96 10.67 3.23 5.62
C MET A 96 11.74 3.47 4.56
N ASP A 97 12.49 4.58 4.68
CA ASP A 97 13.58 4.89 3.74
C ASP A 97 14.69 3.82 3.82
N TYR A 98 15.05 3.40 5.03
CA TYR A 98 16.02 2.33 5.23
C TYR A 98 15.55 1.01 4.58
N ILE A 99 14.28 0.64 4.77
CA ILE A 99 13.75 -0.60 4.19
C ILE A 99 13.75 -0.53 2.65
N MET A 100 13.41 0.62 2.07
CA MET A 100 13.44 0.85 0.63
C MET A 100 14.86 0.67 0.07
N ASP A 101 15.86 1.36 0.65
CA ASP A 101 17.24 1.27 0.21
C ASP A 101 17.84 -0.13 0.45
N TYR A 102 17.50 -0.75 1.59
CA TYR A 102 17.89 -2.12 1.90
C TYR A 102 17.40 -3.08 0.82
N ARG A 103 16.11 -3.01 0.45
CA ARG A 103 15.52 -3.89 -0.56
C ARG A 103 16.12 -3.68 -1.94
N LEU A 104 16.37 -2.43 -2.34
CA LEU A 104 17.08 -2.13 -3.58
C LEU A 104 18.46 -2.81 -3.61
N VAL A 105 19.28 -2.60 -2.57
CA VAL A 105 20.64 -3.18 -2.50
C VAL A 105 20.58 -4.70 -2.39
N TYR A 106 19.63 -5.25 -1.63
CA TYR A 106 19.44 -6.69 -1.49
C TYR A 106 19.14 -7.35 -2.85
N CYS A 107 18.23 -6.79 -3.64
CA CYS A 107 17.91 -7.34 -4.95
C CYS A 107 19.12 -7.27 -5.89
N LEU A 108 19.83 -6.13 -5.91
CA LEU A 108 21.03 -5.96 -6.75
C LEU A 108 22.15 -6.93 -6.38
N ARG A 109 22.39 -7.15 -5.08
CA ARG A 109 23.44 -8.08 -4.62
C ARG A 109 23.15 -9.54 -4.93
N ASN A 110 21.87 -9.90 -4.99
CA ASN A 110 21.43 -11.29 -5.18
C ASN A 110 20.94 -11.58 -6.62
N GLY A 111 21.02 -10.60 -7.54
CA GLY A 111 20.54 -10.78 -8.91
C GLY A 111 19.03 -11.01 -9.02
N LEU A 112 18.24 -10.42 -8.11
CA LEU A 112 16.79 -10.56 -8.05
C LEU A 112 16.10 -9.39 -8.78
N PRO A 113 14.86 -9.57 -9.25
CA PRO A 113 14.05 -8.45 -9.73
C PRO A 113 13.85 -7.41 -8.62
N LEU A 114 13.76 -6.15 -9.01
CA LEU A 114 13.44 -5.06 -8.08
C LEU A 114 11.97 -5.16 -7.65
N ASP A 115 11.68 -4.67 -6.44
CA ASP A 115 10.32 -4.60 -5.90
C ASP A 115 9.40 -3.63 -6.68
N MET A 116 10.00 -2.62 -7.31
CA MET A 116 9.35 -1.66 -8.20
C MET A 116 10.24 -1.49 -9.42
N ASP A 117 9.71 -1.73 -10.62
CA ASP A 117 10.48 -1.67 -11.85
C ASP A 117 10.26 -0.37 -12.65
N VAL A 118 10.86 -0.31 -13.84
CA VAL A 118 10.79 0.89 -14.71
C VAL A 118 9.37 1.17 -15.23
N TYR A 119 8.54 0.15 -15.35
CA TYR A 119 7.15 0.29 -15.82
C TYR A 119 6.27 0.83 -14.71
N ASP A 120 6.45 0.35 -13.47
CA ASP A 120 5.79 0.92 -12.30
C ASP A 120 6.12 2.42 -12.16
N LEU A 121 7.41 2.77 -12.31
CA LEU A 121 7.86 4.16 -12.28
C LEU A 121 7.19 5.01 -13.38
N ALA A 122 7.16 4.50 -14.62
CA ALA A 122 6.54 5.21 -15.75
C ALA A 122 5.03 5.43 -15.53
N GLU A 123 4.33 4.41 -15.03
CA GLU A 123 2.90 4.47 -14.72
C GLU A 123 2.62 5.52 -13.62
N TRP A 124 3.43 5.57 -12.56
CA TRP A 124 3.21 6.52 -11.48
C TRP A 124 3.56 7.96 -11.89
N CYS A 125 4.67 8.13 -12.61
CA CYS A 125 5.13 9.45 -13.03
C CYS A 125 4.26 10.08 -14.12
N CYS A 126 3.59 9.28 -14.97
CA CYS A 126 2.75 9.83 -16.03
C CYS A 126 1.56 10.65 -15.50
N MET A 127 1.13 10.39 -14.25
CA MET A 127 0.02 11.10 -13.61
C MET A 127 0.19 12.61 -13.59
N ALA A 128 1.42 13.14 -13.47
CA ALA A 128 1.65 14.58 -13.49
C ALA A 128 1.20 15.22 -14.82
N GLU A 129 1.58 14.61 -15.95
CA GLU A 129 1.23 15.11 -17.28
C GLU A 129 -0.22 14.81 -17.65
N LEU A 130 -0.72 13.62 -17.33
CA LEU A 130 -2.09 13.23 -17.67
C LEU A 130 -3.12 14.05 -16.89
N THR A 131 -2.86 14.36 -15.62
CA THR A 131 -3.76 15.23 -14.83
C THR A 131 -3.73 16.66 -15.32
N ARG A 132 -2.55 17.20 -15.69
CA ARG A 132 -2.45 18.50 -16.35
C ARG A 132 -3.27 18.54 -17.64
N LEU A 133 -3.10 17.55 -18.52
CA LEU A 133 -3.84 17.44 -19.77
C LEU A 133 -5.36 17.36 -19.52
N SER A 134 -5.80 16.57 -18.53
CA SER A 134 -7.20 16.48 -18.14
C SER A 134 -7.76 17.84 -17.72
N ILE A 135 -7.07 18.55 -16.82
CA ILE A 135 -7.48 19.87 -16.32
C ILE A 135 -7.58 20.90 -17.46
N GLU A 136 -6.59 20.95 -18.35
CA GLU A 136 -6.58 21.84 -19.52
C GLU A 136 -7.73 21.58 -20.49
N ASN A 137 -8.33 20.39 -20.45
CA ASN A 137 -9.45 19.98 -21.30
C ASN A 137 -10.77 19.85 -20.50
N GLY A 138 -10.97 20.70 -19.49
CA GLY A 138 -12.22 20.75 -18.73
C GLY A 138 -12.45 19.52 -17.85
N SER A 139 -11.37 18.94 -17.32
CA SER A 139 -11.37 17.72 -16.50
C SER A 139 -11.91 16.49 -17.22
N ALA A 140 -11.76 16.42 -18.55
CA ALA A 140 -12.11 15.25 -19.32
C ALA A 140 -11.24 14.04 -18.91
N PRO A 141 -11.79 12.81 -18.88
CA PRO A 141 -11.00 11.59 -18.66
C PRO A 141 -9.88 11.44 -19.70
N VAL A 142 -8.71 11.02 -19.25
CA VAL A 142 -7.53 10.76 -20.09
C VAL A 142 -7.07 9.32 -19.86
N GLU A 143 -6.83 8.59 -20.94
CA GLU A 143 -6.32 7.22 -20.88
C GLU A 143 -4.87 7.17 -20.39
N VAL A 144 -4.55 6.21 -19.54
CA VAL A 144 -3.20 5.94 -19.06
C VAL A 144 -2.49 5.03 -20.08
N PRO A 145 -1.28 5.38 -20.57
CA PRO A 145 -0.55 4.52 -21.50
C PRO A 145 -0.16 3.18 -20.88
N ASP A 146 -0.30 2.10 -21.64
CA ASP A 146 0.29 0.81 -21.29
C ASP A 146 1.79 0.80 -21.61
N PHE A 147 2.61 1.20 -20.64
CA PHE A 147 4.07 1.19 -20.76
C PHE A 147 4.66 -0.21 -20.92
N THR A 148 3.93 -1.26 -20.54
CA THR A 148 4.36 -2.65 -20.64
C THR A 148 4.10 -3.27 -22.01
N ARG A 149 3.27 -2.63 -22.85
CA ARG A 149 2.83 -3.13 -24.17
C ARG A 149 2.22 -4.54 -24.08
N GLY A 150 1.28 -4.72 -23.15
CA GLY A 150 0.61 -5.98 -22.82
C GLY A 150 1.41 -6.88 -21.88
N GLY A 151 2.61 -6.45 -21.46
CA GLY A 151 3.47 -7.20 -20.54
C GLY A 151 2.92 -7.35 -19.12
N TRP A 152 2.04 -6.44 -18.69
CA TRP A 152 1.44 -6.44 -17.35
C TRP A 152 0.71 -7.75 -17.03
N ASN A 153 0.19 -8.45 -18.04
CA ASN A 153 -0.57 -9.70 -17.84
C ASN A 153 0.34 -10.95 -17.69
N LYS A 154 1.67 -10.79 -17.78
CA LYS A 154 2.61 -11.92 -17.64
C LYS A 154 2.78 -12.38 -16.20
N VAL A 155 2.71 -11.45 -15.25
CA VAL A 155 2.89 -11.73 -13.82
C VAL A 155 1.55 -11.51 -13.12
N GLN A 156 1.02 -12.58 -12.53
CA GLN A 156 -0.26 -12.54 -11.83
C GLN A 156 -0.01 -12.34 -10.34
N GLY A 157 -0.25 -11.11 -9.87
CA GLY A 157 -0.03 -10.70 -8.48
C GLY A 157 1.42 -10.30 -8.18
N TYR A 158 1.60 -9.63 -7.05
CA TYR A 158 2.90 -9.12 -6.60
C TYR A 158 3.45 -9.97 -5.46
N ARG A 159 4.77 -10.21 -5.46
CA ARG A 159 5.51 -10.82 -4.35
C ARG A 159 6.94 -10.30 -4.33
N HIS A 160 7.45 -10.03 -3.13
CA HIS A 160 8.87 -9.72 -2.95
C HIS A 160 9.73 -10.94 -3.32
N ALA A 161 10.81 -10.71 -4.06
CA ALA A 161 11.81 -11.73 -4.36
C ALA A 161 12.82 -11.84 -3.19
N PHE A 162 13.12 -13.07 -2.79
CA PHE A 162 14.11 -13.40 -1.77
C PHE A 162 15.14 -14.37 -2.34
N ALA A 163 16.39 -14.26 -1.90
CA ALA A 163 17.40 -15.26 -2.19
C ALA A 163 17.11 -16.53 -1.39
N GLU A 164 17.34 -17.70 -2.00
CA GLU A 164 17.28 -19.01 -1.34
C GLU A 164 18.48 -19.24 -0.41
#